data_AF-A0A8J5C1M2-F1
#
_entry.id   AF-A0A8J5C1M2-F1
#
_cell.length_a   1.000
_cell.length_b   1.000
_cell.length_c   1.000
_cell.angle_alpha   90.00
_cell.angle_beta   90.00
_cell.angle_gamma   90.00
#
_symmetry.space_group_name_H-M   'P 1'
#
loop_
_entity.id
_entity.type
_entity.pdbx_description
1 polymer ?
#
loop_
_entity_poly.entity_id
_entity_poly.type
_entity_poly.pdbx_seq_one_letter_code
_entity_poly.pdbx_strand_id
1 'polypeptide(L)'
;MPTVKLFACYAYSEVILQTMLCSEDQTERIWGVERILAIRGDGDPDTQLGDSSDRTRRTPDINCDASSIVDLISWSEDVSEPPLTCSLSTSEVKNFVNTPMEVLNWPCHT
;
A
#
# COMPACT_ATOMS: atom_id res chain seq x y z
N MET A 1 -10.37 11.71 -19.33
CA MET A 1 -11.48 10.73 -19.19
C MET A 1 -12.18 10.91 -17.84
N PRO A 2 -13.26 11.70 -17.76
CA PRO A 2 -13.93 12.02 -16.49
C PRO A 2 -14.47 10.77 -15.76
N THR A 3 -15.04 9.82 -16.49
CA THR A 3 -15.61 8.59 -15.91
C THR A 3 -14.56 7.71 -15.25
N VAL A 4 -13.37 7.55 -15.86
CA VAL A 4 -12.26 6.75 -15.29
C VAL A 4 -11.79 7.35 -13.96
N LYS A 5 -11.73 8.68 -13.86
CA LYS A 5 -11.35 9.37 -12.62
C LYS A 5 -12.33 9.17 -11.47
N LEU A 6 -13.63 9.01 -11.75
CA LEU A 6 -14.64 8.76 -10.69
C LEU A 6 -14.48 7.38 -10.04
N PHE A 7 -13.99 6.40 -10.80
CA PHE A 7 -13.78 5.02 -10.34
C PHE A 7 -12.32 4.69 -9.99
N ALA A 8 -11.45 5.70 -9.93
CA ALA A 8 -10.06 5.58 -9.48
C ALA A 8 -9.92 5.19 -7.99
N CYS A 9 -11.03 4.91 -7.30
CA CYS A 9 -11.07 4.45 -5.93
C CYS A 9 -10.42 3.08 -5.70
N TYR A 10 -9.94 2.39 -6.73
CA TYR A 10 -9.14 1.17 -6.57
C TYR A 10 -7.63 1.45 -6.56
N ALA A 11 -7.20 2.67 -6.85
CA ALA A 11 -5.80 3.06 -6.89
C ALA A 11 -5.37 3.84 -5.64
N TYR A 12 -6.01 3.63 -4.49
CA TYR A 12 -5.54 4.21 -3.24
C TYR A 12 -4.12 3.73 -2.92
N SER A 13 -3.37 4.58 -2.22
CA SER A 13 -2.05 4.24 -1.68
C SER A 13 -2.05 2.89 -0.96
N GLU A 14 -3.07 2.60 -0.15
CA GLU A 14 -3.25 1.32 0.54
C GLU A 14 -3.32 0.12 -0.42
N VAL A 15 -4.09 0.24 -1.50
CA VAL A 15 -4.26 -0.84 -2.47
C VAL A 15 -2.98 -1.04 -3.27
N ILE A 16 -2.34 0.05 -3.68
CA ILE A 16 -1.08 0.02 -4.43
C ILE A 16 0.03 -0.56 -3.55
N LEU A 17 0.15 -0.13 -2.29
CA LEU A 17 1.13 -0.67 -1.34
C LEU A 17 0.90 -2.15 -1.09
N GLN A 18 -0.33 -2.58 -0.85
CA GLN A 18 -0.63 -4.00 -0.68
C GLN A 18 -0.29 -4.81 -1.93
N THR A 19 -0.59 -4.28 -3.11
CA THR A 19 -0.23 -4.91 -4.40
C THR A 19 1.28 -5.07 -4.51
N MET A 20 2.05 -4.02 -4.17
CA MET A 20 3.51 -4.08 -4.17
C MET A 20 4.04 -5.10 -3.18
N LEU A 21 3.48 -5.24 -1.98
CA LEU A 21 3.88 -6.27 -1.00
C LEU A 21 3.62 -7.70 -1.50
N CYS A 22 2.57 -7.91 -2.29
CA CYS A 22 2.22 -9.19 -2.89
C CYS A 22 2.98 -9.48 -4.20
N SER A 23 3.73 -8.51 -4.73
CA SER A 23 4.39 -8.63 -6.03
C SER A 23 5.48 -9.69 -6.02
N GLU A 24 5.64 -10.39 -7.13
CA GLU A 24 6.78 -11.28 -7.37
C GLU A 24 8.08 -10.49 -7.57
N ASP A 25 7.98 -9.23 -8.02
CA ASP A 25 9.15 -8.34 -8.17
C ASP A 25 9.61 -7.82 -6.80
N GLN A 26 10.82 -8.20 -6.41
CA GLN A 26 11.44 -7.75 -5.16
C GLN A 26 11.64 -6.23 -5.11
N THR A 27 11.86 -5.59 -6.25
CA THR A 27 12.06 -4.14 -6.31
C THR A 27 10.79 -3.39 -5.91
N GLU A 28 9.63 -3.86 -6.37
CA GLU A 28 8.34 -3.31 -5.96
C GLU A 28 8.10 -3.53 -4.46
N ARG A 29 8.43 -4.72 -3.94
CA ARG A 29 8.33 -5.00 -2.49
C ARG A 29 9.21 -4.08 -1.65
N ILE A 30 10.47 -3.86 -2.05
CA ILE A 30 11.39 -2.93 -1.37
C ILE A 30 10.76 -1.54 -1.31
N TRP A 31 10.30 -1.04 -2.45
CA TRP A 31 9.68 0.29 -2.52
C TRP A 31 8.45 0.40 -1.62
N GLY A 32 7.57 -0.61 -1.66
CA GLY A 32 6.36 -0.67 -0.84
C GLY A 32 6.66 -0.69 0.66
N VAL A 33 7.63 -1.51 1.08
CA VAL A 33 8.08 -1.57 2.48
C VAL A 33 8.68 -0.25 2.92
N GLU A 34 9.61 0.32 2.14
CA GLU A 34 10.22 1.62 2.47
C GLU A 34 9.17 2.73 2.62
N ARG A 35 8.14 2.72 1.77
CA ARG A 35 7.04 3.66 1.87
C ARG A 35 6.23 3.48 3.15
N ILE A 36 5.92 2.24 3.54
CA ILE A 36 5.20 1.97 4.80
C ILE A 36 6.03 2.43 6.00
N LEU A 37 7.34 2.15 6.00
CA LEU A 37 8.25 2.63 7.04
C LEU A 37 8.25 4.15 7.14
N ALA A 38 8.26 4.86 6.00
CA ALA A 38 8.19 6.31 5.97
C ALA A 38 6.85 6.85 6.53
N ILE A 39 5.73 6.16 6.31
CA ILE A 39 4.41 6.51 6.88
C ILE A 39 4.42 6.34 8.40
N ARG A 40 5.01 5.24 8.90
CA ARG A 40 5.08 4.95 10.34
C ARG A 40 6.04 5.88 11.09
N GLY A 41 7.06 6.39 10.41
CA GLY A 41 8.09 7.24 11.00
C GLY A 41 8.95 6.50 12.01
N ASP A 42 9.60 7.25 12.91
CA ASP A 42 10.51 6.71 13.91
C ASP A 42 9.77 5.94 15.01
N GLY A 43 10.25 4.74 15.33
CA GLY A 43 9.70 3.89 16.39
C GLY A 43 10.54 2.64 16.60
N ASP A 44 10.23 1.91 17.69
CA ASP A 44 10.84 0.61 17.95
C ASP A 44 10.31 -0.44 16.96
N PRO A 45 11.17 -1.05 16.11
CA PRO A 45 10.73 -1.94 15.05
C PRO A 45 9.87 -3.13 15.49
N ASP A 46 10.09 -3.63 16.71
CA ASP A 46 9.44 -4.85 17.20
C ASP A 46 8.10 -4.58 17.90
N THR A 47 7.84 -3.32 18.29
CA THR A 47 6.61 -2.94 19.01
C THR A 47 5.77 -1.89 18.27
N GLN A 48 6.35 -1.15 17.32
CA GLN A 48 5.65 -0.16 16.51
C GLN A 48 4.69 -0.87 15.55
N LEU A 49 3.40 -0.55 15.72
CA LEU A 49 2.31 -0.94 14.84
C LEU A 49 1.93 0.21 13.91
N GLY A 50 1.09 -0.08 12.93
CA GLY A 50 0.58 0.91 11.99
C GLY A 50 -0.64 1.67 12.50
N ASP A 51 -0.96 2.79 11.84
CA ASP A 51 -2.12 3.61 12.20
C ASP A 51 -3.43 3.00 11.68
N SER A 52 -4.24 2.47 12.59
CA SER A 52 -5.56 1.87 12.29
C SER A 52 -6.74 2.81 12.52
N SER A 53 -6.52 4.12 12.65
CA SER A 53 -7.58 5.11 12.80
C SER A 53 -8.46 5.23 11.55
N ASP A 54 -9.68 5.76 11.71
CA ASP A 54 -10.60 5.98 10.60
C ASP A 54 -10.02 6.96 9.58
N ARG A 55 -10.10 6.61 8.29
CA ARG A 55 -9.48 7.36 7.20
C ARG A 55 -10.53 8.04 6.34
N THR A 56 -10.28 9.30 5.97
CA THR A 56 -11.15 10.02 5.03
C THR A 56 -10.87 9.52 3.62
N ARG A 57 -11.88 8.90 3.00
CA ARG A 57 -11.78 8.39 1.64
C ARG A 57 -11.68 9.53 0.60
N ARG A 58 -10.55 9.65 -0.11
CA ARG A 58 -10.31 10.66 -1.17
C ARG A 58 -9.87 10.05 -2.48
N THR A 59 -10.66 10.15 -3.55
CA THR A 59 -10.30 9.49 -4.82
C THR A 59 -9.00 10.07 -5.37
N PRO A 60 -7.95 9.25 -5.61
CA PRO A 60 -6.68 9.74 -6.09
C PRO A 60 -6.76 10.22 -7.54
N ASP A 61 -5.93 11.20 -7.89
CA ASP A 61 -5.71 11.57 -9.28
C ASP A 61 -4.79 10.55 -9.95
N ILE A 62 -5.28 9.94 -11.04
CA ILE A 62 -4.54 8.94 -11.80
C ILE A 62 -3.66 9.61 -12.85
N ASN A 63 -2.40 9.20 -12.88
CA ASN A 63 -1.48 9.47 -13.97
C ASN A 63 -1.74 8.49 -15.13
N CYS A 64 -2.42 8.94 -16.18
CA CYS A 64 -2.73 8.11 -17.35
C CYS A 64 -1.50 7.73 -18.18
N ASP A 65 -0.37 8.42 -17.98
CA ASP A 65 0.89 8.17 -18.69
C ASP A 65 1.85 7.30 -17.86
N ALA A 66 1.41 6.80 -16.70
CA ALA A 66 2.18 5.93 -15.84
C ALA A 66 2.54 4.62 -16.57
N SER A 67 3.80 4.23 -16.49
CA SER A 67 4.31 2.94 -16.99
C SER A 67 4.68 1.97 -15.86
N SER A 68 4.59 2.43 -14.61
CA SER A 68 4.83 1.64 -13.40
C SER A 68 3.69 1.86 -12.40
N ILE A 69 3.49 0.91 -11.48
CA ILE A 69 2.49 1.04 -10.43
C ILE A 69 2.82 2.18 -9.45
N VAL A 70 4.11 2.47 -9.27
CA VAL A 70 4.60 3.56 -8.44
C VAL A 70 4.20 4.92 -9.01
N ASP A 71 4.23 5.08 -10.34
CA ASP A 71 3.92 6.35 -11.00
C ASP A 71 2.42 6.60 -11.18
N LEU A 72 1.56 5.65 -10.78
CA LEU A 72 0.12 5.69 -11.01
C LEU A 72 -0.58 6.82 -10.25
N ILE A 73 -0.08 7.14 -9.04
CA ILE A 73 -0.63 8.18 -8.16
C ILE A 73 0.47 9.11 -7.64
N SER A 74 0.06 10.29 -7.16
CA SER A 74 0.95 11.12 -6.34
C SER A 74 1.08 10.55 -4.94
N TRP A 75 2.30 10.57 -4.40
CA TRP A 75 2.60 10.11 -3.03
C TRP A 75 2.87 11.25 -2.05
N SER A 76 2.49 12.48 -2.41
CA SER A 76 2.75 13.67 -1.59
C SER A 76 1.65 13.94 -0.55
N GLU A 77 0.43 13.47 -0.77
CA GLU A 77 -0.75 13.81 0.03
C GLU A 77 -1.62 12.57 0.26
N ASP A 78 -2.24 12.50 1.45
CA ASP A 78 -3.22 11.46 1.82
C ASP A 78 -2.75 10.01 1.59
N VAL A 79 -1.47 9.76 1.87
CA VAL A 79 -0.87 8.42 1.79
C VAL A 79 -1.07 7.70 3.11
N SER A 80 -1.73 6.55 3.08
CA SER A 80 -1.93 5.65 4.22
C SER A 80 -1.39 4.27 3.90
N GLU A 81 -0.96 3.55 4.94
CA GLU A 81 -0.53 2.16 4.80
C GLU A 81 -1.75 1.21 4.69
N PRO A 82 -1.58 0.02 4.08
CA PRO A 82 -2.67 -0.96 4.00
C PRO A 82 -3.22 -1.35 5.38
N PRO A 83 -4.54 -1.47 5.56
CA PRO A 83 -5.12 -1.95 6.82
C PRO A 83 -4.57 -3.30 7.27
N LEU A 84 -4.22 -4.17 6.33
CA LEU A 84 -3.64 -5.49 6.60
C LEU A 84 -2.23 -5.43 7.20
N THR A 85 -1.51 -4.31 7.05
CA THR A 85 -0.20 -4.13 7.68
C THR A 85 -0.29 -3.46 9.03
N CYS A 86 -1.39 -2.77 9.36
CA CYS A 86 -1.49 -2.00 10.59
C CYS A 86 -1.34 -2.83 11.88
N SER A 87 -1.75 -4.11 11.85
CA SER A 87 -1.59 -5.02 12.99
C SER A 87 -0.22 -5.71 13.04
N LEU A 88 0.64 -5.48 12.06
CA LEU A 88 1.98 -6.06 11.97
C LEU A 88 3.02 -5.08 12.52
N SER A 89 3.99 -5.59 13.25
CA SER A 89 5.17 -4.84 13.66
C SER A 89 5.97 -4.38 12.44
N THR A 90 6.74 -3.33 12.63
CA THR A 90 7.65 -2.82 11.59
C THR A 90 8.65 -3.89 11.14
N SER A 91 9.13 -4.74 12.06
CA SER A 91 9.97 -5.90 11.75
C SER A 91 9.26 -6.94 10.87
N GLU A 92 7.98 -7.23 11.14
CA GLU A 92 7.18 -8.12 10.29
C GLU A 92 6.95 -7.55 8.89
N VAL A 93 6.69 -6.24 8.77
CA VAL A 93 6.54 -5.58 7.46
C VAL A 93 7.84 -5.65 6.66
N LYS A 94 9.01 -5.49 7.31
CA LYS A 94 10.32 -5.62 6.63
C LYS A 94 10.55 -7.00 6.03
N ASN A 95 9.96 -8.06 6.61
CA ASN A 95 10.10 -9.41 6.07
C ASN A 95 9.49 -9.55 4.67
N PHE A 96 8.55 -8.68 4.29
CA PHE A 96 7.94 -8.71 2.96
C PHE A 96 8.92 -8.41 1.82
N VAL A 97 10.08 -7.81 2.10
CA VAL A 97 11.15 -7.69 1.09
C VAL A 97 11.58 -9.06 0.57
N ASN A 98 11.68 -10.05 1.45
CA ASN A 98 12.20 -11.37 1.14
C ASN A 98 11.10 -12.38 0.82
N THR A 99 9.96 -12.28 1.49
CA THR A 99 8.82 -13.19 1.33
C THR A 99 7.59 -12.39 0.96
N PRO A 100 7.02 -12.53 -0.25
CA PRO A 100 5.81 -11.80 -0.64
C PRO A 100 4.68 -11.98 0.37
N MET A 101 3.86 -10.94 0.51
CA MET A 101 2.65 -11.03 1.32
C MET A 101 1.66 -12.00 0.66
N GLU A 102 1.25 -13.02 1.41
CA GLU A 102 0.19 -13.93 0.97
C GLU A 102 -1.17 -13.44 1.49
N VAL A 103 -2.10 -13.16 0.58
CA VAL A 103 -3.48 -12.85 0.91
C VAL A 103 -4.31 -14.11 0.70
N LEU A 104 -5.00 -14.56 1.74
CA LEU A 104 -5.85 -15.75 1.66
C LEU A 104 -6.91 -15.59 0.57
N ASN A 105 -7.10 -16.64 -0.22
CA ASN A 105 -8.23 -16.73 -1.15
C ASN A 105 -9.52 -16.85 -0.33
N TRP A 106 -10.20 -15.72 -0.13
CA TRP A 106 -11.54 -15.72 0.44
C TRP A 106 -12.53 -16.16 -0.63
N PRO A 107 -13.45 -17.10 -0.33
CA PRO A 107 -14.51 -17.44 -1.26
C PRO A 107 -15.43 -16.23 -1.41
N CYS A 108 -15.33 -15.53 -2.55
CA CYS A 108 -16.30 -14.52 -2.95
C CYS A 108 -17.30 -15.14 -3.93
N HIS A 109 -18.57 -14.77 -3.80
CA HIS A 109 -19.58 -15.12 -4.79
C HIS A 109 -19.23 -14.36 -6.08
N THR A 110 -18.75 -15.11 -7.07
CA THR A 110 -18.58 -14.64 -8.45
C THR A 110 -19.92 -14.53 -9.15
#